data_AF-A0A7J3KA81-F1
#
_entry.id   AF-A0A7J3KA81-F1
#
_cell.length_a   1.000
_cell.length_b   1.000
_cell.length_c   1.000
_cell.angle_alpha   90.00
_cell.angle_beta   90.00
_cell.angle_gamma   90.00
#
_symmetry.space_group_name_H-M   'P 1'
#
loop_
_entity.id
_entity.type
_entity.pdbx_description
1 polymer ?
#
loop_
_entity_poly.entity_id
_entity_poly.type
_entity_poly.pdbx_seq_one_letter_code
_entity_poly.pdbx_strand_id
1 'polypeptide(L)'
;MNRRGISPLIATILLIAITIVVGALITAWATTYISQQTSVVGGGGAECVYVGLSVTRCNLTESAPNRLRIVLANTGTGEIRKVMARIEA
;
A
#
# COMPACT_ATOMS: atom_id res chain seq x y z
N MET A 1 -27.32 -35.65 -41.71
CA MET A 1 -26.31 -34.96 -40.88
C MET A 1 -26.84 -33.56 -40.56
N ASN A 2 -27.59 -33.40 -39.47
CA ASN A 2 -28.28 -32.15 -39.14
C ASN A 2 -27.36 -31.21 -38.34
N ARG A 3 -26.62 -30.33 -39.02
CA ARG A 3 -25.95 -29.21 -38.36
C ARG A 3 -26.98 -28.10 -38.15
N ARG A 4 -27.52 -27.99 -36.94
CA ARG A 4 -28.28 -26.81 -36.53
C ARG A 4 -27.28 -25.65 -36.39
N GLY A 5 -27.19 -24.82 -37.42
CA GLY A 5 -26.43 -23.58 -37.35
C GLY A 5 -27.05 -22.68 -36.30
N ILE A 6 -26.26 -22.27 -35.31
CA ILE A 6 -26.62 -21.18 -34.40
C ILE A 6 -26.92 -19.99 -35.30
N SER A 7 -28.10 -19.36 -35.15
CA SER A 7 -28.42 -18.23 -36.00
C SER A 7 -27.36 -17.13 -35.78
N PRO A 8 -26.80 -16.54 -36.84
CA PRO A 8 -25.70 -15.57 -36.73
C PRO A 8 -26.00 -14.41 -35.78
N LEU A 9 -27.29 -14.09 -35.64
CA LEU A 9 -27.80 -13.01 -34.79
C LEU A 9 -27.76 -13.36 -33.29
N ILE A 10 -27.97 -14.63 -32.92
CA ILE A 10 -27.87 -15.06 -31.52
C ILE A 10 -26.40 -15.11 -31.08
N ALA A 11 -25.50 -15.53 -31.98
CA ALA A 11 -24.07 -15.59 -31.69
C ALA A 11 -23.48 -14.20 -31.37
N THR A 12 -23.89 -13.16 -32.08
CA THR A 12 -23.41 -11.80 -31.85
C THR A 12 -23.92 -11.22 -30.53
N ILE A 13 -25.17 -11.47 -30.17
CA ILE A 13 -25.73 -11.03 -28.88
C ILE A 13 -25.02 -11.72 -27.72
N LEU A 14 -24.77 -13.03 -27.83
CA LEU A 14 -24.02 -13.79 -26.82
C LEU A 14 -22.59 -13.25 -26.67
N LEU A 15 -21.94 -12.89 -27.78
CA LEU A 15 -20.59 -12.34 -27.76
C LEU A 15 -20.55 -10.98 -27.03
N ILE A 16 -21.51 -10.09 -27.30
CA ILE A 16 -21.62 -8.79 -26.63
C ILE A 16 -21.90 -8.96 -25.12
N ALA A 17 -22.76 -9.90 -24.74
CA ALA A 17 -23.03 -10.18 -23.34
C ALA A 17 -21.76 -10.64 -22.60
N ILE A 18 -20.98 -11.53 -23.22
CA ILE A 18 -19.72 -12.01 -22.66
C ILE A 18 -18.69 -10.89 -22.52
N THR A 19 -18.56 -10.02 -23.53
CA THR A 19 -17.59 -8.91 -23.46
C THR A 19 -17.92 -7.93 -22.33
N ILE A 20 -19.20 -7.65 -22.08
CA ILE A 20 -19.63 -6.80 -20.95
C ILE A 20 -19.26 -7.44 -19.61
N VAL A 21 -19.54 -8.75 -19.46
CA VAL A 21 -19.21 -9.49 -18.22
C VAL A 21 -17.70 -9.48 -17.96
N VAL A 22 -16.90 -9.76 -18.99
CA VAL A 22 -15.43 -9.74 -18.88
C VAL A 22 -14.92 -8.34 -18.56
N GLY A 23 -15.48 -7.30 -19.19
CA GLY A 23 -15.13 -5.91 -18.89
C GLY A 23 -15.36 -5.55 -17.44
N ALA A 24 -16.54 -5.88 -16.89
CA ALA A 24 -16.86 -5.64 -15.49
C ALA A 24 -15.92 -6.38 -14.53
N LEU A 25 -15.57 -7.63 -14.84
CA LEU A 25 -14.63 -8.43 -14.05
C LEU A 25 -13.24 -7.79 -14.01
N ILE A 26 -12.73 -7.35 -15.16
CA ILE A 26 -11.41 -6.71 -15.26
C ILE A 26 -11.41 -5.39 -14.47
N THR A 27 -12.46 -4.57 -14.58
CA THR A 27 -12.54 -3.31 -13.83
C THR A 27 -12.57 -3.54 -12.33
N ALA A 28 -13.35 -4.52 -11.85
CA ALA A 28 -13.40 -4.87 -10.43
C ALA A 28 -12.05 -5.39 -9.88
N TRP A 29 -11.34 -6.18 -10.69
CA TRP A 29 -9.99 -6.62 -10.33
C TRP A 29 -9.00 -5.45 -10.34
N ALA A 30 -9.05 -4.58 -11.35
CA ALA A 30 -8.16 -3.44 -11.50
C ALA A 30 -8.32 -2.43 -10.35
N THR A 31 -9.54 -2.13 -9.92
CA THR A 31 -9.77 -1.23 -8.77
C THR A 31 -9.18 -1.82 -7.49
N THR A 32 -9.36 -3.13 -7.28
CA THR A 32 -8.78 -3.83 -6.13
C THR A 32 -7.25 -3.80 -6.17
N TYR A 33 -6.66 -4.11 -7.32
CA TYR A 33 -5.20 -4.11 -7.50
C TYR A 33 -4.60 -2.71 -7.31
N ILE A 34 -5.22 -1.69 -7.90
CA ILE A 34 -4.79 -0.29 -7.73
C ILE A 34 -4.90 0.12 -6.26
N SER A 35 -5.98 -0.22 -5.56
CA SER A 35 -6.14 0.10 -4.13
C SER A 35 -5.06 -0.55 -3.26
N GLN A 36 -4.67 -1.79 -3.57
CA GLN A 36 -3.59 -2.48 -2.86
C GLN A 36 -2.24 -1.81 -3.15
N GLN A 37 -1.94 -1.49 -4.40
CA GLN A 37 -0.70 -0.79 -4.74
C GLN A 37 -0.64 0.63 -4.16
N THR A 38 -1.72 1.40 -4.19
CA THR A 38 -1.75 2.75 -3.60
C THR A 38 -1.67 2.72 -2.09
N SER A 39 -2.11 1.65 -1.41
CA SER A 39 -1.87 1.50 0.03
C SER A 39 -0.38 1.29 0.35
N VAL A 40 0.35 0.58 -0.51
CA VAL A 40 1.80 0.35 -0.37
C VAL A 40 2.61 1.62 -0.70
N VAL A 41 2.21 2.36 -1.74
CA VAL A 41 2.91 3.58 -2.17
C VAL A 41 2.51 4.81 -1.33
N GLY A 42 1.24 4.91 -0.94
CA GLY A 42 0.71 5.97 -0.07
C GLY A 42 1.23 5.88 1.37
N GLY A 43 1.48 4.67 1.87
CA GLY A 43 2.14 4.46 3.17
C GLY A 43 3.65 4.73 3.16
N GLY A 44 4.30 4.70 2.00
CA GLY A 44 5.76 4.83 1.89
C GLY A 44 6.31 6.26 1.94
N GLY A 45 5.48 7.28 1.65
CA GLY A 45 5.94 8.67 1.51
C GLY A 45 5.15 9.72 2.29
N ALA A 46 3.91 9.44 2.69
CA ALA A 46 3.06 10.40 3.43
C ALA A 46 3.10 10.22 4.95
N GLU A 47 3.53 9.06 5.47
CA GLU A 47 3.55 8.80 6.92
C GLU A 47 4.55 9.72 7.65
N CYS A 48 5.66 10.12 7.01
CA CYS A 48 6.62 11.07 7.59
C CYS A 48 6.18 12.53 7.51
N VAL A 49 5.09 12.86 6.79
CA VAL A 49 4.58 14.25 6.70
C VAL A 49 3.89 14.66 8.01
N TYR A 50 3.24 13.70 8.68
CA TYR A 50 2.56 13.93 9.95
C TYR A 50 3.39 13.51 11.16
N VAL A 51 4.54 12.86 10.94
CA VAL A 51 5.47 12.47 12.01
C VAL A 51 6.62 13.47 12.04
N GLY A 52 6.61 14.35 13.04
CA GLY A 52 7.78 15.17 13.37
C GLY A 52 8.60 14.41 14.39
N LEU A 53 9.84 14.04 14.05
CA LEU A 53 10.73 13.36 15.00
C LEU A 53 11.76 14.35 15.52
N SER A 54 11.78 14.55 16.84
CA SER A 54 12.80 15.38 17.50
C SER A 54 13.58 14.54 18.52
N VAL A 55 14.91 14.60 18.44
CA VAL A 55 15.79 13.95 19.41
C VAL A 55 15.95 14.89 20.60
N THR A 56 15.27 14.58 21.70
CA THR A 56 15.27 15.45 22.89
C THR A 56 16.54 15.27 23.71
N ARG A 57 17.04 14.04 23.85
CA ARG A 57 18.28 13.73 24.61
C ARG A 57 18.96 12.48 24.05
N CYS A 58 20.29 12.54 23.98
CA CYS A 58 21.16 11.40 23.71
C CYS A 58 22.24 11.35 24.80
N ASN A 59 22.04 10.50 25.81
CA ASN A 59 23.04 10.31 26.87
C ASN A 59 23.55 8.87 26.86
N LEU A 60 24.87 8.72 27.02
CA LEU A 60 25.45 7.45 27.42
C LEU A 60 25.07 7.22 28.88
N THR A 61 24.54 6.03 29.18
CA THR A 61 24.15 5.72 30.56
C THR A 61 25.41 5.50 31.39
N GLU A 62 25.69 6.35 32.37
CA GLU A 62 26.90 6.24 33.22
C GLU A 62 27.00 4.89 33.94
N SER A 63 25.86 4.22 34.19
CA SER A 63 25.80 2.88 34.78
C SER A 63 26.07 1.74 33.80
N ALA A 64 26.16 1.99 32.49
CA ALA A 64 26.47 1.00 31.47
C ALA A 64 27.12 1.68 30.23
N PRO A 65 28.45 1.69 30.12
CA PRO A 65 29.18 2.43 29.08
C PRO A 65 28.91 1.95 27.64
N ASN A 66 28.14 0.88 27.46
CA ASN A 66 27.73 0.33 26.17
C ASN A 66 26.22 0.47 25.89
N ARG A 67 25.52 1.38 26.60
CA ARG A 67 24.10 1.66 26.38
C ARG A 67 23.87 3.14 26.10
N LEU A 68 23.51 3.43 24.86
CA LEU A 68 23.03 4.74 24.42
C LEU A 68 21.53 4.86 24.69
N ARG A 69 21.12 5.83 25.49
CA ARG A 69 19.70 6.16 25.69
C ARG A 69 19.34 7.34 24.81
N ILE A 70 18.50 7.07 23.82
CA ILE A 70 17.92 8.08 22.92
C ILE A 70 16.48 8.32 23.34
N VAL A 71 16.14 9.56 23.64
CA VAL A 71 14.76 9.98 23.91
C VAL A 71 14.25 10.70 22.67
N LEU A 72 13.26 10.08 22.02
CA LEU A 72 12.59 10.60 20.84
C LEU A 72 11.24 11.19 21.25
N ALA A 73 10.96 12.39 20.79
CA ALA A 73 9.66 13.01 20.90
C ALA A 73 8.99 13.04 19.51
N ASN A 74 7.73 12.63 19.47
CA ASN A 74 6.87 12.88 18.33
C ASN A 74 6.32 14.30 18.45
N THR A 75 6.81 15.22 17.62
CA THR A 75 6.31 16.59 17.51
C THR A 75 5.21 16.72 16.45
N GLY A 76 4.86 15.63 15.79
CA GLY A 76 3.78 15.57 14.81
C GLY A 76 2.48 14.99 15.37
N THR A 77 1.49 14.87 14.49
CA THR A 77 0.16 14.32 14.79
C THR A 77 -0.02 12.86 14.36
N GLY A 78 0.91 12.33 13.57
CA GLY A 78 0.91 10.93 13.10
C GLY A 78 1.59 9.98 14.09
N GLU A 79 1.20 8.71 14.11
CA GLU A 79 1.78 7.71 15.01
C GLU A 79 3.15 7.21 14.51
N ILE A 80 4.11 7.03 15.42
CA ILE A 80 5.41 6.43 15.09
C ILE A 80 5.27 4.91 15.08
N ARG A 81 5.32 4.29 13.90
CA ARG A 81 5.21 2.83 13.73
C ARG A 81 6.55 2.11 13.75
N LYS A 82 7.61 2.75 13.26
CA LYS A 82 8.96 2.16 13.17
C LYS A 82 10.02 3.26 13.27
N VAL A 83 11.09 2.97 14.00
CA VAL A 83 12.26 3.84 14.14
C VAL A 83 13.50 3.07 13.70
N MET A 84 14.32 3.70 12.85
CA MET A 84 15.66 3.21 12.51
C MET A 84 16.66 4.29 12.91
N ALA A 85 17.65 3.91 13.71
CA ALA A 85 18.74 4.80 14.10
C ALA A 85 20.05 4.27 13.49
N ARG A 86 20.84 5.16 12.91
CA ARG A 86 22.21 4.88 12.45
C ARG A 86 23.17 5.63 13.36
N ILE A 87 24.14 4.91 13.92
CA ILE A 87 25.24 5.51 14.67
C ILE A 87 26.40 5.64 13.69
N GLU A 88 26.85 6.87 13.45
CA GLU A 88 28.05 7.14 12.66
C GLU A 88 29.17 7.44 13.66
N ALA A 89 30.33 6.82 13.45
CA ALA A 89 31.51 6.88 14.31
C ALA A 89 32.55 7.84 13.72
#